data_AF-A0A445C2S0-F1
#
_entry.id   AF-A0A445C2S0-F1
#
_cell.length_a   1.000
_cell.length_b   1.000
_cell.length_c   1.000
_cell.angle_alpha   90.00
_cell.angle_beta   90.00
_cell.angle_gamma   90.00
#
_symmetry.space_group_name_H-M   'P 1'
#
loop_
_entity.id
_entity.type
_entity.pdbx_description
1 polymer ?
#
loop_
_entity_poly.entity_id
_entity_poly.type
_entity_poly.pdbx_seq_one_letter_code
_entity_poly.pdbx_strand_id
1 'polypeptide(L)'
;MTGDAILKIMSHLLSIAKRHGCYKVMWTICCDVNDSELLRNIMHESLGPDGGFSYYVFKKLHESRQFSELLRLGEEFPEELSVFLKEHPDLLWLHDLFLHQYSSASETLHELALAQNVQSTSVAEEGEQEYSKLNLKLSDRKNLLYLSKIAAFAAGRDAGTQVKVGRIEADLKILKLQEQVMEGFPSIKDMQLVEHQLLHPEDLIKLCLEGEGREFSLWAFDVFAWTSASFRKVYRRLLEDCWRKAASQDDWSKLHDSYIVEGWSDEETLQNLKSTILFQASSRCYGPGAVTFEEGFDQVLPLRQENMETPGDTSSSVEAILMQHKDFPVAGKLMLMAIMLGCEEGGDTTYEEGPSPME
;
A
#
# COMPACT_ATOMS: atom_id res chain seq x y z
N MET A 1 -21.13 -0.67 59.28
CA MET A 1 -22.00 -1.70 58.66
C MET A 1 -21.11 -2.90 58.35
N THR A 2 -21.50 -4.09 58.81
CA THR A 2 -20.77 -5.33 58.53
C THR A 2 -20.79 -5.61 57.02
N GLY A 3 -19.68 -6.09 56.44
CA GLY A 3 -19.54 -6.29 54.99
C GLY A 3 -20.67 -7.13 54.36
N ASP A 4 -21.29 -8.00 55.16
CA ASP A 4 -22.41 -8.86 54.77
C ASP A 4 -23.73 -8.11 54.47
N ALA A 5 -23.95 -6.96 55.11
CA ALA A 5 -25.13 -6.11 54.83
C ALA A 5 -24.95 -5.32 53.51
N ILE A 6 -23.72 -4.93 53.21
CA ILE A 6 -23.36 -4.21 51.98
C ILE A 6 -23.52 -5.14 50.77
N LEU A 7 -23.05 -6.38 50.87
CA LEU A 7 -23.19 -7.39 49.82
C LEU A 7 -24.66 -7.70 49.47
N LYS A 8 -25.57 -7.75 50.45
CA LYS A 8 -27.01 -7.95 50.22
C LYS A 8 -27.69 -6.76 49.54
N ILE A 9 -27.25 -5.54 49.85
CA ILE A 9 -27.76 -4.33 49.20
C ILE A 9 -27.23 -4.27 47.76
N MET A 10 -25.95 -4.58 47.54
CA MET A 10 -25.33 -4.63 46.21
C MET A 10 -25.97 -5.70 45.31
N SER A 11 -26.31 -6.88 45.84
CA SER A 11 -27.01 -7.92 45.06
C SER A 11 -28.43 -7.51 44.67
N HIS A 12 -29.15 -6.80 45.54
CA HIS A 12 -30.47 -6.26 45.22
C HIS A 12 -30.38 -5.15 44.17
N LEU A 13 -29.42 -4.24 44.32
CA LEU A 13 -29.12 -3.18 43.35
C LEU A 13 -28.72 -3.74 41.99
N LEU A 14 -27.90 -4.80 41.96
CA LEU A 14 -27.53 -5.51 40.74
C LEU A 14 -28.76 -6.11 40.05
N SER A 15 -29.70 -6.70 40.80
CA SER A 15 -30.93 -7.28 40.25
C SER A 15 -31.82 -6.22 39.58
N ILE A 16 -31.90 -5.02 40.18
CA ILE A 16 -32.65 -3.89 39.63
C ILE A 16 -31.92 -3.33 38.41
N ALA A 17 -30.61 -3.15 38.49
CA ALA A 17 -29.81 -2.62 37.40
C ALA A 17 -29.85 -3.54 36.16
N LYS A 18 -29.80 -4.86 36.35
CA LYS A 18 -30.00 -5.86 35.29
C LYS A 18 -31.36 -5.72 34.62
N ARG A 19 -32.43 -5.66 35.42
CA ARG A 19 -33.82 -5.53 34.91
C ARG A 19 -34.07 -4.25 34.12
N HIS A 20 -33.36 -3.17 34.44
CA HIS A 20 -33.52 -1.85 33.83
C HIS A 20 -32.41 -1.48 32.83
N GLY A 21 -31.47 -2.38 32.52
CA GLY A 21 -30.36 -2.12 31.60
C GLY A 21 -29.43 -0.98 32.04
N CYS A 22 -29.28 -0.76 33.36
CA CYS A 22 -28.49 0.34 33.91
C CYS A 22 -26.99 -0.03 33.98
N TYR A 23 -26.33 -0.07 32.81
CA TYR A 23 -24.93 -0.51 32.66
C TYR A 23 -23.92 0.25 33.53
N LYS A 24 -24.14 1.56 33.76
CA LYS A 24 -23.27 2.36 34.64
C LYS A 24 -23.26 1.84 36.08
N VAL A 25 -24.42 1.49 36.61
CA VAL A 25 -24.56 0.99 37.99
C VAL A 25 -24.00 -0.43 38.10
N MET A 26 -24.20 -1.26 37.07
CA MET A 26 -23.63 -2.61 37.00
C MET A 26 -22.10 -2.57 37.00
N TRP A 27 -21.50 -1.68 36.20
CA TRP A 27 -20.05 -1.46 36.18
C TRP A 27 -19.50 -1.00 37.54
N THR A 28 -20.13 0.00 38.17
CA THR A 28 -19.69 0.47 39.50
C THR A 28 -19.74 -0.64 40.55
N ILE A 29 -20.80 -1.45 40.56
CA ILE A 29 -20.91 -2.61 41.46
C ILE A 29 -19.79 -3.61 41.18
N CYS A 30 -19.47 -3.90 39.92
CA CYS A 30 -18.36 -4.80 39.57
C CYS A 30 -16.99 -4.24 39.99
N CYS A 31 -16.73 -2.95 39.78
CA CYS A 31 -15.49 -2.31 40.21
C CYS A 31 -15.34 -2.28 41.74
N ASP A 32 -16.42 -2.02 42.46
CA ASP A 32 -16.42 -1.96 43.93
C ASP A 32 -16.24 -3.34 44.58
N VAL A 33 -16.76 -4.40 43.94
CA VAL A 33 -16.60 -5.79 44.40
C VAL A 33 -15.25 -6.38 43.94
N ASN A 34 -14.67 -5.87 42.86
CA ASN A 34 -13.40 -6.31 42.25
C ASN A 34 -13.35 -7.84 42.00
N ASP A 35 -14.48 -8.41 41.61
CA ASP A 35 -14.64 -9.84 41.30
C ASP A 35 -14.81 -10.04 39.78
N SER A 36 -13.81 -10.64 39.17
CA SER A 36 -13.78 -10.92 37.72
C SER A 36 -14.76 -12.01 37.30
N GLU A 37 -15.11 -12.96 38.18
CA GLU A 37 -16.10 -13.98 37.87
C GLU A 37 -17.51 -13.40 37.85
N LEU A 38 -17.81 -12.49 38.79
CA LEU A 38 -19.08 -11.78 38.82
C LEU A 38 -19.27 -10.90 37.57
N LEU A 39 -18.24 -10.16 37.15
CA LEU A 39 -18.27 -9.36 35.94
C LEU A 39 -18.58 -10.22 34.71
N ARG A 40 -17.87 -11.34 34.55
CA ARG A 40 -18.07 -12.31 33.47
C ARG A 40 -19.50 -12.88 33.45
N ASN A 41 -20.01 -13.29 34.60
CA ASN A 41 -21.37 -13.82 34.71
C ASN A 41 -22.41 -12.77 34.31
N ILE A 42 -22.22 -11.51 34.69
CA ILE A 42 -23.11 -10.40 34.31
C ILE A 42 -23.02 -10.13 32.80
N MET A 43 -21.84 -10.20 32.20
CA MET A 43 -21.65 -10.05 30.75
C MET A 43 -22.38 -11.16 29.97
N HIS A 44 -22.28 -12.42 30.38
CA HIS A 44 -23.02 -13.53 29.75
C HIS A 44 -24.54 -13.39 29.89
N GLU A 45 -25.03 -12.92 31.03
CA GLU A 45 -26.47 -12.77 31.27
C GLU A 45 -27.10 -11.57 30.57
N SER A 46 -26.29 -10.59 30.15
CA SER A 46 -26.75 -9.30 29.63
C SER A 46 -26.48 -9.15 28.13
N LEU A 47 -26.70 -10.22 27.37
CA LEU A 47 -26.62 -10.23 25.91
C LEU A 47 -27.79 -9.42 25.32
N GLY A 48 -27.48 -8.24 24.79
CA GLY A 48 -28.42 -7.37 24.08
C GLY A 48 -28.16 -7.37 22.56
N PRO A 49 -29.04 -6.76 21.75
CA PRO A 49 -28.94 -6.75 20.29
C PRO A 49 -27.64 -6.13 19.73
N ASP A 50 -26.93 -5.32 20.53
CA ASP A 50 -25.64 -4.68 20.17
C ASP A 50 -24.50 -5.07 21.14
N GLY A 51 -24.50 -6.29 21.68
CA GLY A 51 -23.53 -6.73 22.71
C GLY A 51 -23.87 -6.26 24.14
N GLY A 52 -24.82 -5.34 24.31
CA GLY A 52 -25.40 -5.02 25.62
C GLY A 52 -24.36 -4.54 26.66
N PHE A 53 -24.27 -5.24 27.80
CA PHE A 53 -23.32 -4.85 28.86
C PHE A 53 -21.86 -5.11 28.49
N SER A 54 -21.56 -6.11 27.65
CA SER A 54 -20.17 -6.40 27.26
C SER A 54 -19.56 -5.25 26.46
N TYR A 55 -20.31 -4.65 25.53
CA TYR A 55 -19.89 -3.46 24.79
C TYR A 55 -19.57 -2.28 25.72
N TYR A 56 -20.41 -2.04 26.75
CA TYR A 56 -20.16 -0.99 27.74
C TYR A 56 -18.89 -1.25 28.56
N VAL A 57 -18.64 -2.51 28.94
CA VAL A 57 -17.41 -2.92 29.62
C VAL A 57 -16.19 -2.69 28.73
N PHE A 58 -16.25 -3.11 27.46
CA PHE A 58 -15.17 -2.91 26.50
C PHE A 58 -14.84 -1.43 26.31
N LYS A 59 -15.88 -0.60 26.16
CA LYS A 59 -15.71 0.87 26.09
C LYS A 59 -15.02 1.42 27.34
N LYS A 60 -15.42 0.98 28.54
CA LYS A 60 -14.79 1.45 29.79
C LYS A 60 -13.35 0.99 29.97
N LEU A 61 -13.03 -0.25 29.59
CA LEU A 61 -11.65 -0.76 29.61
C LEU A 61 -10.76 -0.08 28.56
N HIS A 62 -11.34 0.29 27.41
CA HIS A 62 -10.67 1.07 26.39
C HIS A 62 -10.37 2.49 26.88
N GLU A 63 -11.36 3.18 27.48
CA GLU A 63 -11.20 4.50 28.09
C GLU A 63 -10.16 4.51 29.23
N SER A 64 -10.11 3.43 30.04
CA SER A 64 -9.14 3.28 31.13
C SER A 64 -7.75 2.81 30.67
N ARG A 65 -7.55 2.54 29.37
CA ARG A 65 -6.31 1.99 28.77
C ARG A 65 -5.88 0.63 29.33
N GLN A 66 -6.83 -0.15 29.85
CA GLN A 66 -6.57 -1.51 30.38
C GLN A 66 -6.67 -2.56 29.27
N PHE A 67 -5.82 -2.43 28.24
CA PHE A 67 -5.87 -3.29 27.05
C PHE A 67 -5.57 -4.76 27.35
N SER A 68 -4.75 -5.06 28.36
CA SER A 68 -4.45 -6.44 28.76
C SER A 68 -5.66 -7.17 29.33
N GLU A 69 -6.50 -6.47 30.09
CA GLU A 69 -7.75 -7.04 30.62
C GLU A 69 -8.79 -7.19 29.51
N LEU A 70 -8.87 -6.21 28.61
CA LEU A 70 -9.74 -6.27 27.44
C LEU A 70 -9.43 -7.48 26.54
N LEU A 71 -8.15 -7.70 26.21
CA LEU A 71 -7.74 -8.82 25.36
C LEU A 71 -7.99 -10.19 26.01
N ARG A 72 -7.87 -10.30 27.34
CA ARG A 72 -8.19 -11.54 28.08
C ARG A 72 -9.68 -11.85 28.06
N LEU A 73 -10.54 -10.83 28.12
CA LEU A 73 -11.99 -11.01 27.94
C LEU A 73 -12.34 -11.49 26.52
N GLY A 74 -11.45 -11.27 25.56
CA GLY A 74 -11.56 -11.80 24.20
C GLY A 74 -11.46 -13.32 24.09
N GLU A 75 -10.94 -14.03 25.12
CA GLU A 75 -10.98 -15.50 25.17
C GLU A 75 -12.42 -16.03 25.33
N GLU A 76 -13.25 -15.29 26.04
CA GLU A 76 -14.59 -15.72 26.47
C GLU A 76 -15.71 -15.10 25.64
N PHE A 77 -15.47 -13.91 25.09
CA PHE A 77 -16.40 -13.15 24.25
C PHE A 77 -15.76 -12.74 22.91
N PRO A 78 -15.30 -13.70 22.09
CA PRO A 78 -14.55 -13.40 20.87
C PRO A 78 -15.41 -12.66 19.83
N GLU A 79 -16.70 -13.00 19.72
CA GLU A 79 -17.60 -12.44 18.71
C GLU A 79 -17.98 -10.99 19.04
N GLU A 80 -18.35 -10.72 20.29
CA GLU A 80 -18.72 -9.38 20.76
C GLU A 80 -17.51 -8.44 20.80
N LEU A 81 -16.34 -8.96 21.20
CA LEU A 81 -15.12 -8.18 21.19
C LEU A 81 -14.68 -7.87 19.75
N SER A 82 -14.81 -8.83 18.82
CA SER A 82 -14.50 -8.58 17.40
C SER A 82 -15.38 -7.48 16.80
N VAL A 83 -16.67 -7.42 17.15
CA VAL A 83 -17.57 -6.34 16.70
C VAL A 83 -17.12 -4.99 17.26
N PHE A 84 -16.76 -4.92 18.55
CA PHE A 84 -16.24 -3.70 19.16
C PHE A 84 -14.90 -3.27 18.56
N LEU A 85 -13.99 -4.21 18.32
CA LEU A 85 -12.64 -3.94 17.83
C LEU A 85 -12.61 -3.53 16.36
N LYS A 86 -13.66 -3.78 15.57
CA LYS A 86 -13.77 -3.19 14.21
C LYS A 86 -13.74 -1.66 14.23
N GLU A 87 -14.19 -1.03 15.32
CA GLU A 87 -14.12 0.43 15.49
C GLU A 87 -12.73 0.88 16.01
N HIS A 88 -11.89 -0.06 16.43
CA HIS A 88 -10.57 0.15 17.04
C HIS A 88 -9.51 -0.74 16.37
N PRO A 89 -9.15 -0.47 15.10
CA PRO A 89 -8.27 -1.32 14.33
C PRO A 89 -6.87 -1.47 14.96
N ASP A 90 -6.42 -0.47 15.73
CA ASP A 90 -5.16 -0.46 16.49
C ASP A 90 -5.04 -1.57 17.53
N LEU A 91 -6.17 -2.10 18.01
CA LEU A 91 -6.25 -3.22 18.95
C LEU A 91 -6.77 -4.51 18.30
N LEU A 92 -7.49 -4.40 17.18
CA LEU A 92 -8.05 -5.54 16.45
C LEU A 92 -6.96 -6.53 16.02
N TRP A 93 -5.87 -6.05 15.42
CA TRP A 93 -4.80 -6.95 14.96
C TRP A 93 -4.12 -7.71 16.12
N LEU A 94 -4.05 -7.12 17.32
CA LEU A 94 -3.51 -7.79 18.51
C LEU A 94 -4.45 -8.91 18.97
N HIS A 95 -5.75 -8.66 18.91
CA HIS A 95 -6.75 -9.67 19.22
C HIS A 95 -6.72 -10.81 18.20
N ASP A 96 -6.65 -10.51 16.91
CA ASP A 96 -6.55 -11.50 15.85
C ASP A 96 -5.29 -12.37 15.99
N LEU A 97 -4.14 -11.77 16.34
CA LEU A 97 -2.91 -12.52 16.64
C LEU A 97 -3.07 -13.45 17.84
N PHE A 98 -3.75 -12.98 18.89
CA PHE A 98 -4.01 -13.77 20.09
C PHE A 98 -4.90 -14.99 19.78
N LEU A 99 -5.89 -14.82 18.89
CA LEU A 99 -6.75 -15.90 18.40
C LEU A 99 -6.12 -16.77 17.29
N HIS A 100 -4.84 -16.57 16.97
CA HIS A 100 -4.13 -17.23 15.87
C HIS A 100 -4.77 -17.01 14.49
N GLN A 101 -5.55 -15.94 14.32
CA GLN A 101 -6.15 -15.53 13.04
C GLN A 101 -5.18 -14.65 12.26
N TYR A 102 -4.03 -15.22 11.87
CA TYR A 102 -2.94 -14.48 11.25
C TYR A 102 -3.32 -13.81 9.92
N SER A 103 -4.24 -14.40 9.15
CA SER A 103 -4.76 -13.80 7.91
C SER A 103 -5.49 -12.49 8.16
N SER A 104 -6.38 -12.46 9.15
CA SER A 104 -7.14 -11.27 9.55
C SER A 104 -6.22 -10.21 10.14
N ALA A 105 -5.28 -10.62 11.00
CA ALA A 105 -4.27 -9.72 11.56
C ALA A 105 -3.43 -9.04 10.47
N SER A 106 -3.05 -9.80 9.44
CA SER A 106 -2.29 -9.27 8.30
C SER A 106 -3.07 -8.20 7.53
N GLU A 107 -4.37 -8.43 7.27
CA GLU A 107 -5.25 -7.46 6.61
C GLU A 107 -5.38 -6.18 7.43
N THR A 108 -5.74 -6.29 8.71
CA THR A 108 -5.88 -5.14 9.61
C THR A 108 -4.58 -4.32 9.69
N LEU A 109 -3.42 -4.98 9.80
CA LEU A 109 -2.12 -4.32 9.81
C LEU A 109 -1.80 -3.62 8.49
N HIS A 110 -2.17 -4.21 7.36
CA HIS A 110 -1.96 -3.63 6.04
C HIS A 110 -2.83 -2.38 5.84
N GLU A 111 -4.11 -2.45 6.22
CA GLU A 111 -5.03 -1.32 6.19
C GLU A 111 -4.57 -0.18 7.11
N LEU A 112 -4.15 -0.49 8.34
CA LEU A 112 -3.60 0.49 9.27
C LEU A 112 -2.35 1.20 8.74
N ALA A 113 -1.47 0.47 8.07
CA ALA A 113 -0.26 1.05 7.49
C ALA A 113 -0.56 2.03 6.36
N LEU A 114 -1.64 1.78 5.59
CA LEU A 114 -2.05 2.59 4.44
C LEU A 114 -3.12 3.64 4.77
N ALA A 115 -3.67 3.63 5.99
CA ALA A 115 -4.63 4.62 6.44
C ALA A 115 -4.03 6.03 6.31
N GLN A 116 -4.69 6.86 5.50
CA GLN A 116 -4.26 8.25 5.35
C GLN A 116 -4.56 9.01 6.65
N ASN A 117 -3.60 9.84 7.07
CA ASN A 117 -3.83 10.80 8.14
C ASN A 117 -4.81 11.83 7.57
N VAL A 118 -6.12 11.67 7.83
CA VAL A 118 -7.11 12.70 7.48
C VAL A 118 -6.81 13.91 8.37
N GLN A 119 -5.97 14.82 7.90
CA GLN A 119 -5.89 16.16 8.44
C GLN A 119 -7.18 16.86 8.03
N SER A 120 -8.23 16.67 8.82
CA SER A 120 -9.49 17.40 8.68
C SER A 120 -9.19 18.90 8.77
N THR A 121 -9.15 19.57 7.62
CA THR A 121 -9.40 21.00 7.47
C THR A 121 -10.91 21.22 7.51
N SER A 122 -11.53 20.92 8.64
CA SER A 122 -12.91 21.30 8.90
C SER A 122 -12.96 21.96 10.27
N VAL A 123 -13.13 23.28 10.25
CA VAL A 123 -13.56 24.07 11.39
C VAL A 123 -14.98 23.61 11.73
N ALA A 124 -15.11 22.62 12.60
CA ALA A 124 -16.39 22.17 13.10
C ALA A 124 -16.21 21.68 14.54
N GLU A 125 -16.61 22.58 15.44
CA GLU A 125 -17.18 22.41 16.78
C GLU A 125 -16.60 21.33 17.71
N GLU A 126 -16.05 21.83 18.82
CA GLU A 126 -15.60 21.12 20.00
C GLU A 126 -16.66 20.16 20.54
N GLY A 127 -16.39 18.85 20.43
CA GLY A 127 -17.23 17.81 21.02
C GLY A 127 -16.77 16.40 20.65
N GLU A 128 -15.84 15.85 21.42
CA GLU A 128 -15.63 14.41 21.63
C GLU A 128 -15.41 13.52 20.38
N GLN A 129 -14.32 13.74 19.63
CA GLN A 129 -13.79 12.73 18.68
C GLN A 129 -12.28 12.94 18.48
N GLU A 130 -11.51 12.93 19.57
CA GLU A 130 -10.08 13.25 19.58
C GLU A 130 -9.15 12.05 19.32
N TYR A 131 -9.68 10.83 19.13
CA TYR A 131 -8.88 9.59 19.22
C TYR A 131 -8.54 8.87 17.90
N SER A 132 -8.93 9.39 16.73
CA SER A 132 -8.75 8.65 15.46
C SER A 132 -7.84 9.31 14.42
N LYS A 133 -7.01 10.29 14.82
CA LYS A 133 -5.89 10.73 13.98
C LYS A 133 -4.65 9.97 14.39
N LEU A 134 -4.52 8.73 13.90
CA LEU A 134 -3.27 7.99 13.95
C LEU A 134 -2.23 8.77 13.14
N ASN A 135 -1.49 9.68 13.77
CA ASN A 135 -0.38 10.37 13.14
C ASN A 135 0.81 9.40 13.03
N LEU A 136 0.70 8.44 12.11
CA LEU A 136 1.75 7.44 11.88
C LEU A 136 2.91 8.07 11.11
N LYS A 137 4.13 7.84 11.59
CA LYS A 137 5.35 8.16 10.83
C LYS A 137 5.57 7.13 9.72
N LEU A 138 6.34 7.49 8.70
CA LEU A 138 6.73 6.54 7.64
C LEU A 138 7.45 5.30 8.22
N SER A 139 8.29 5.48 9.24
CA SER A 139 8.93 4.37 9.96
C SER A 139 7.94 3.43 10.62
N ASP A 140 6.87 3.96 11.21
CA ASP A 140 5.86 3.17 11.89
C ASP A 140 5.02 2.38 10.89
N ARG A 141 4.64 3.02 9.77
CA ARG A 141 3.95 2.36 8.64
C ARG A 141 4.77 1.21 8.07
N LYS A 142 6.08 1.41 7.92
CA LYS A 142 7.00 0.36 7.46
C LYS A 142 7.05 -0.82 8.43
N ASN A 143 7.10 -0.55 9.74
CA ASN A 143 7.05 -1.60 10.77
C ASN A 143 5.72 -2.36 10.72
N LEU A 144 4.59 -1.67 10.55
CA LEU A 144 3.27 -2.28 10.39
C LEU A 144 3.20 -3.17 9.14
N LEU A 145 3.75 -2.74 8.00
CA LEU A 145 3.82 -3.57 6.79
C LEU A 145 4.73 -4.80 6.98
N TYR A 146 5.84 -4.67 7.69
CA TYR A 146 6.67 -5.84 8.02
C TYR A 146 5.95 -6.83 8.94
N LEU A 147 5.22 -6.33 9.95
CA LEU A 147 4.39 -7.16 10.81
C LEU A 147 3.27 -7.84 10.00
N SER A 148 2.60 -7.10 9.10
CA SER A 148 1.60 -7.63 8.19
C SER A 148 2.17 -8.75 7.31
N LYS A 149 3.38 -8.56 6.77
CA LYS A 149 4.09 -9.57 5.98
C LYS A 149 4.41 -10.83 6.81
N ILE A 150 4.88 -10.67 8.04
CA ILE A 150 5.15 -11.81 8.95
C ILE A 150 3.86 -12.55 9.28
N ALA A 151 2.77 -11.83 9.59
CA ALA A 151 1.46 -12.41 9.86
C ALA A 151 0.93 -13.19 8.64
N ALA A 152 1.07 -12.64 7.43
CA ALA A 152 0.72 -13.35 6.19
C ALA A 152 1.51 -14.66 6.06
N PHE A 153 2.82 -14.67 6.30
CA PHE A 153 3.60 -15.91 6.27
C PHE A 153 3.21 -16.92 7.35
N ALA A 154 2.79 -16.45 8.53
CA ALA A 154 2.32 -17.31 9.61
C ALA A 154 0.96 -17.94 9.30
N ALA A 155 0.13 -17.29 8.48
CA ALA A 155 -1.18 -17.80 8.06
C ALA A 155 -1.10 -19.01 7.12
N GLY A 156 0.00 -19.17 6.38
CA GLY A 156 0.22 -20.31 5.50
C GLY A 156 0.84 -19.95 4.15
N ARG A 157 0.79 -20.88 3.20
CA ARG A 157 1.29 -20.69 1.82
C ARG A 157 0.22 -21.07 0.79
N ASP A 158 -0.99 -20.60 0.98
CA ASP A 158 -2.00 -20.66 -0.08
C ASP A 158 -1.77 -19.56 -1.13
N ALA A 159 -2.40 -19.71 -2.30
CA ALA A 159 -2.26 -18.76 -3.41
C ALA A 159 -2.75 -17.35 -3.04
N GLY A 160 -3.79 -17.23 -2.20
CA GLY A 160 -4.29 -15.94 -1.73
C GLY A 160 -3.29 -15.22 -0.85
N THR A 161 -2.63 -15.94 0.05
CA THR A 161 -1.56 -15.42 0.90
C THR A 161 -0.35 -14.95 0.07
N GLN A 162 0.04 -15.66 -0.99
CA GLN A 162 1.13 -15.21 -1.86
C GLN A 162 0.81 -13.88 -2.58
N VAL A 163 -0.42 -13.72 -3.08
CA VAL A 163 -0.86 -12.47 -3.70
C VAL A 163 -0.83 -11.33 -2.68
N LYS A 164 -1.32 -11.56 -1.45
CA LYS A 164 -1.26 -10.58 -0.36
C LYS A 164 0.18 -10.19 0.00
N VAL A 165 1.08 -11.16 0.14
CA VAL A 165 2.51 -10.88 0.40
C VAL A 165 3.10 -10.04 -0.73
N GLY A 166 2.81 -10.38 -1.99
CA GLY A 166 3.23 -9.58 -3.14
C GLY A 166 2.72 -8.14 -3.09
N ARG A 167 1.47 -7.94 -2.64
CA ARG A 167 0.90 -6.60 -2.47
C ARG A 167 1.62 -5.81 -1.37
N ILE A 168 1.82 -6.43 -0.21
CA ILE A 168 2.53 -5.81 0.92
C ILE A 168 3.98 -5.45 0.52
N GLU A 169 4.64 -6.30 -0.25
CA GLU A 169 5.98 -6.01 -0.79
C GLU A 169 5.98 -4.85 -1.78
N ALA A 170 4.97 -4.76 -2.64
CA ALA A 170 4.82 -3.63 -3.55
C ALA A 170 4.63 -2.31 -2.76
N ASP A 171 3.78 -2.31 -1.75
CA ASP A 171 3.56 -1.15 -0.87
C ASP A 171 4.82 -0.75 -0.08
N LEU A 172 5.60 -1.74 0.41
CA LEU A 172 6.90 -1.49 1.04
C LEU A 172 7.90 -0.82 0.08
N LYS A 173 7.92 -1.23 -1.20
CA LYS A 173 8.77 -0.61 -2.21
C LYS A 173 8.33 0.82 -2.52
N ILE A 174 7.03 1.08 -2.63
CA ILE A 174 6.48 2.44 -2.80
C ILE A 174 6.85 3.33 -1.62
N LEU A 175 6.70 2.87 -0.38
CA LEU A 175 7.09 3.65 0.81
C LEU A 175 8.57 4.00 0.81
N LYS A 176 9.45 3.03 0.50
CA LYS A 176 10.89 3.26 0.42
C LYS A 176 11.22 4.28 -0.68
N LEU A 177 10.55 4.20 -1.81
CA LEU A 177 10.74 5.15 -2.91
C LEU A 177 10.25 6.55 -2.52
N GLN A 178 9.13 6.65 -1.81
CA GLN A 178 8.67 7.92 -1.27
C GLN A 178 9.74 8.56 -0.38
N GLU A 179 10.37 7.80 0.54
CA GLU A 179 11.48 8.31 1.36
C GLU A 179 12.61 8.88 0.48
N GLN A 180 13.02 8.16 -0.57
CA GLN A 180 14.08 8.59 -1.50
C GLN A 180 13.72 9.83 -2.31
N VAL A 181 12.48 9.90 -2.81
CA VAL A 181 11.97 11.05 -3.55
C VAL A 181 12.00 12.29 -2.65
N MET A 182 11.49 12.18 -1.41
CA MET A 182 11.45 13.29 -0.46
C MET A 182 12.85 13.74 -0.03
N GLU A 183 13.82 12.83 0.09
CA GLU A 183 15.21 13.19 0.34
C GLU A 183 15.83 14.02 -0.80
N GLY A 184 15.38 13.82 -2.04
CA GLY A 184 15.84 14.52 -3.23
C GLY A 184 15.29 15.95 -3.41
N PHE A 185 14.27 16.36 -2.65
CA PHE A 185 13.68 17.71 -2.72
C PHE A 185 14.04 18.56 -1.48
N PRO A 186 15.00 19.50 -1.58
CA PRO A 186 15.42 20.34 -0.46
C PRO A 186 14.28 21.21 0.11
N SER A 187 13.37 21.68 -0.76
CA SER A 187 12.24 22.55 -0.38
C SER A 187 11.16 21.84 0.43
N ILE A 188 11.06 20.52 0.34
CA ILE A 188 10.06 19.72 1.07
C ILE A 188 10.60 19.34 2.46
N LYS A 189 11.93 19.24 2.64
CA LYS A 189 12.58 18.96 3.93
C LYS A 189 12.24 19.98 5.01
N ASP A 190 12.04 21.24 4.65
CA ASP A 190 11.77 22.32 5.60
C ASP A 190 10.34 22.26 6.20
N MET A 191 9.41 21.49 5.63
CA MET A 191 8.00 21.54 6.04
C MET A 191 7.59 20.55 7.14
N GLN A 192 8.47 19.71 7.69
CA GLN A 192 8.11 18.60 8.62
C GLN A 192 7.07 17.58 8.07
N LEU A 193 6.45 17.85 6.91
CA LEU A 193 5.55 16.99 6.17
C LEU A 193 6.21 15.66 5.74
N VAL A 194 7.55 15.63 5.66
CA VAL A 194 8.33 14.49 5.19
C VAL A 194 8.13 13.23 6.02
N GLU A 195 8.06 13.37 7.33
CA GLU A 195 8.10 12.20 8.20
C GLU A 195 6.70 11.61 8.42
N HIS A 196 5.62 12.36 8.16
CA HIS A 196 4.27 12.02 8.62
C HIS A 196 3.27 11.81 7.48
N GLN A 197 3.49 12.41 6.31
CA GLN A 197 2.51 12.33 5.22
C GLN A 197 2.77 11.10 4.34
N LEU A 198 1.79 10.19 4.30
CA LEU A 198 1.72 9.17 3.26
C LEU A 198 1.20 9.84 1.99
N LEU A 199 1.94 9.74 0.90
CA LEU A 199 1.49 10.27 -0.38
C LEU A 199 0.70 9.20 -1.13
N HIS A 200 -0.38 9.61 -1.78
CA HIS A 200 -1.05 8.73 -2.72
C HIS A 200 -0.09 8.46 -3.90
N PRO A 201 -0.08 7.25 -4.50
CA PRO A 201 0.82 6.94 -5.61
C PRO A 201 0.74 7.94 -6.77
N GLU A 202 -0.45 8.50 -7.03
CA GLU A 202 -0.65 9.57 -8.02
C GLU A 202 0.18 10.82 -7.71
N ASP A 203 0.13 11.29 -6.46
CA ASP A 203 0.82 12.51 -6.04
C ASP A 203 2.33 12.28 -6.02
N LEU A 204 2.77 11.08 -5.64
CA LEU A 204 4.17 10.68 -5.72
C LEU A 204 4.69 10.70 -7.16
N ILE A 205 3.90 10.20 -8.12
CA ILE A 205 4.26 10.24 -9.55
C ILE A 205 4.34 11.69 -10.05
N LYS A 206 3.38 12.55 -9.68
CA LYS A 206 3.41 13.97 -10.04
C LYS A 206 4.67 14.67 -9.51
N LEU A 207 5.03 14.42 -8.25
CA LEU A 207 6.28 14.90 -7.67
C LEU A 207 7.52 14.42 -8.46
N CYS A 208 7.54 13.15 -8.86
CA CYS A 208 8.58 12.62 -9.74
C CYS A 208 8.61 13.32 -11.12
N LEU A 209 7.46 13.72 -11.65
CA LEU A 209 7.36 14.49 -12.90
C LEU A 209 7.82 15.95 -12.75
N GLU A 210 7.72 16.54 -11.56
CA GLU A 210 8.22 17.88 -11.26
C GLU A 210 9.75 17.91 -11.04
N GLY A 211 10.34 16.81 -10.56
CA GLY A 211 11.78 16.73 -10.30
C GLY A 211 12.65 16.83 -11.55
N GLU A 212 13.76 17.58 -11.49
CA GLU A 212 14.65 17.76 -12.66
C GLU A 212 15.64 16.59 -12.86
N GLY A 213 15.83 15.74 -11.85
CA GLY A 213 16.79 14.63 -11.93
C GLY A 213 16.34 13.48 -12.84
N ARG A 214 17.31 12.87 -13.53
CA ARG A 214 17.13 11.68 -14.38
C ARG A 214 16.43 10.53 -13.65
N GLU A 215 16.86 10.26 -12.41
CA GLU A 215 16.33 9.19 -11.57
C GLU A 215 14.83 9.34 -11.27
N PHE A 216 14.32 10.56 -11.11
CA PHE A 216 12.89 10.78 -10.83
C PHE A 216 12.00 10.28 -11.97
N SER A 217 12.46 10.38 -13.22
CA SER A 217 11.72 9.87 -14.37
C SER A 217 11.59 8.34 -14.31
N LEU A 218 12.64 7.65 -13.84
CA LEU A 218 12.65 6.19 -13.70
C LEU A 218 11.82 5.74 -12.49
N TRP A 219 11.91 6.47 -11.38
CA TRP A 219 11.10 6.22 -10.17
C TRP A 219 9.60 6.30 -10.43
N ALA A 220 9.16 7.19 -11.33
CA ALA A 220 7.75 7.23 -11.73
C ALA A 220 7.27 5.90 -12.33
N PHE A 221 8.10 5.25 -13.15
CA PHE A 221 7.79 3.91 -13.70
C PHE A 221 7.82 2.84 -12.62
N ASP A 222 8.75 2.92 -11.66
CA ASP A 222 8.80 1.99 -10.52
C ASP A 222 7.52 2.05 -9.67
N VAL A 223 6.98 3.26 -9.41
CA VAL A 223 5.67 3.40 -8.74
C VAL A 223 4.58 2.71 -9.55
N PHE A 224 4.50 2.98 -10.86
CA PHE A 224 3.51 2.34 -11.71
C PHE A 224 3.65 0.82 -11.72
N ALA A 225 4.87 0.28 -11.70
CA ALA A 225 5.12 -1.16 -11.68
C ALA A 225 4.57 -1.82 -10.40
N TRP A 226 4.60 -1.12 -9.26
CA TRP A 226 4.15 -1.64 -7.95
C TRP A 226 2.68 -1.30 -7.62
N THR A 227 2.02 -0.49 -8.45
CA THR A 227 0.56 -0.28 -8.37
C THR A 227 -0.23 -1.41 -9.06
N SER A 228 -1.55 -1.44 -8.87
CA SER A 228 -2.43 -2.42 -9.52
C SER A 228 -2.64 -2.12 -11.01
N ALA A 229 -3.08 -3.12 -11.76
CA ALA A 229 -3.43 -2.94 -13.18
C ALA A 229 -4.60 -1.95 -13.35
N SER A 230 -5.54 -1.92 -12.41
CA SER A 230 -6.63 -0.94 -12.38
C SER A 230 -6.12 0.50 -12.23
N PHE A 231 -5.14 0.72 -11.36
CA PHE A 231 -4.52 2.03 -11.19
C PHE A 231 -3.84 2.49 -12.49
N ARG A 232 -3.04 1.62 -13.13
CA ARG A 232 -2.41 1.91 -14.43
C ARG A 232 -3.44 2.30 -15.50
N LYS A 233 -4.58 1.60 -15.57
CA LYS A 233 -5.68 1.90 -16.52
C LYS A 233 -6.31 3.27 -16.27
N VAL A 234 -6.59 3.60 -15.01
CA VAL A 234 -7.18 4.91 -14.62
C VAL A 234 -6.21 6.06 -14.89
N TYR A 235 -4.94 5.89 -14.54
CA TYR A 235 -3.90 6.91 -14.64
C TYR A 235 -3.07 6.78 -15.92
N ARG A 236 -3.64 6.22 -16.99
CA ARG A 236 -2.97 6.06 -18.29
C ARG A 236 -2.36 7.35 -18.82
N ARG A 237 -3.08 8.48 -18.72
CA ARG A 237 -2.58 9.78 -19.18
C ARG A 237 -1.32 10.23 -18.43
N LEU A 238 -1.27 9.96 -17.12
CA LEU A 238 -0.10 10.26 -16.31
C LEU A 238 1.10 9.38 -16.70
N LEU A 239 0.85 8.11 -17.05
CA LEU A 239 1.88 7.23 -17.61
C LEU A 239 2.39 7.73 -18.98
N GLU A 240 1.50 8.24 -19.84
CA GLU A 240 1.89 8.86 -21.12
C GLU A 240 2.79 10.09 -20.90
N ASP A 241 2.46 10.90 -19.89
CA ASP A 241 3.29 12.05 -19.51
C ASP A 241 4.66 11.62 -18.97
N CYS A 242 4.76 10.50 -18.24
CA CYS A 242 6.04 9.90 -17.85
C CYS A 242 6.89 9.51 -19.06
N TRP A 243 6.30 8.89 -20.09
CA TRP A 243 7.00 8.57 -21.33
C TRP A 243 7.44 9.81 -22.09
N ARG A 244 6.59 10.84 -22.16
CA ARG A 244 6.96 12.12 -22.78
C ARG A 244 8.13 12.78 -22.05
N LYS A 245 8.11 12.77 -20.72
CA LYS A 245 9.21 13.29 -19.90
C LYS A 245 10.48 12.48 -20.14
N ALA A 246 10.42 11.15 -20.07
CA ALA A 246 11.55 10.26 -20.32
C ALA A 246 12.19 10.51 -21.70
N ALA A 247 11.38 10.68 -22.74
CA ALA A 247 11.86 11.03 -24.07
C ALA A 247 12.58 12.38 -24.12
N SER A 248 12.16 13.36 -23.33
CA SER A 248 12.76 14.69 -23.30
C SER A 248 14.04 14.83 -22.46
N GLN A 249 14.43 13.79 -21.69
CA GLN A 249 15.58 13.83 -20.77
C GLN A 249 16.94 13.67 -21.47
N ASP A 250 16.95 13.01 -22.63
CA ASP A 250 18.16 12.78 -23.41
C ASP A 250 18.20 13.69 -24.64
N ASP A 251 19.39 14.14 -25.01
CA ASP A 251 19.61 14.97 -26.19
C ASP A 251 19.75 14.09 -27.43
N TRP A 252 18.60 13.72 -27.99
CA TRP A 252 18.52 12.81 -29.13
C TRP A 252 19.17 13.34 -30.39
N SER A 253 19.17 14.67 -30.59
CA SER A 253 19.86 15.27 -31.73
C SER A 253 21.37 15.05 -31.64
N LYS A 254 21.97 15.30 -30.47
CA LYS A 254 23.41 15.03 -30.26
C LYS A 254 23.75 13.55 -30.39
N LEU A 255 22.94 12.67 -29.81
CA LEU A 255 23.15 11.22 -29.93
C LEU A 255 23.10 10.77 -31.40
N HIS A 256 22.17 11.32 -32.18
CA HIS A 256 22.05 11.04 -33.60
C HIS A 256 23.23 11.57 -34.40
N ASP A 257 23.69 12.79 -34.11
CA ASP A 257 24.86 13.36 -34.78
C ASP A 257 26.12 12.53 -34.50
N SER A 258 26.34 12.11 -33.24
CA SER A 258 27.43 11.20 -32.89
C SER A 258 27.32 9.84 -33.59
N TYR A 259 26.12 9.26 -33.64
CA TYR A 259 25.87 8.00 -34.34
C TYR A 259 26.24 8.08 -35.83
N ILE A 260 25.88 9.17 -36.51
CA ILE A 260 26.20 9.37 -37.94
C ILE A 260 27.68 9.66 -38.17
N VAL A 261 28.29 10.53 -37.35
CA VAL A 261 29.67 11.00 -37.55
C VAL A 261 30.68 9.92 -37.20
N GLU A 262 30.45 9.20 -36.10
CA GLU A 262 31.37 8.18 -35.60
C GLU A 262 31.11 6.81 -36.22
N GLY A 263 29.89 6.58 -36.76
CA GLY A 263 29.54 5.32 -37.42
C GLY A 263 29.61 4.14 -36.46
N TRP A 264 28.89 4.23 -35.34
CA TRP A 264 28.94 3.26 -34.25
C TRP A 264 28.68 1.83 -34.71
N SER A 265 29.41 0.88 -34.13
CA SER A 265 29.06 -0.55 -34.24
C SER A 265 27.76 -0.87 -33.51
N ASP A 266 27.21 -2.07 -33.71
CA ASP A 266 26.01 -2.52 -33.00
C ASP A 266 26.23 -2.56 -31.47
N GLU A 267 27.42 -2.96 -31.02
CA GLU A 267 27.79 -2.97 -29.59
C GLU A 267 27.91 -1.56 -28.99
N GLU A 268 28.56 -0.64 -29.71
CA GLU A 268 28.69 0.75 -29.28
C GLU A 268 27.32 1.44 -29.23
N THR A 269 26.48 1.15 -30.22
CA THR A 269 25.10 1.63 -30.28
C THR A 269 24.30 1.14 -29.08
N LEU A 270 24.36 -0.15 -28.77
CA LEU A 270 23.69 -0.71 -27.59
C LEU A 270 24.20 -0.06 -26.31
N GLN A 271 25.52 0.10 -26.15
CA GLN A 271 26.11 0.66 -24.94
C GLN A 271 25.71 2.13 -24.73
N ASN A 272 25.67 2.91 -25.80
CA ASN A 272 25.23 4.31 -25.74
C ASN A 272 23.73 4.41 -25.45
N LEU A 273 22.91 3.55 -26.07
CA LEU A 273 21.47 3.53 -25.82
C LEU A 273 21.13 3.05 -24.40
N LYS A 274 21.88 2.11 -23.81
CA LYS A 274 21.72 1.68 -22.42
C LYS A 274 21.79 2.81 -21.39
N SER A 275 22.51 3.87 -21.72
CA SER A 275 22.64 5.05 -20.86
C SER A 275 21.44 6.00 -20.91
N THR A 276 20.53 5.81 -21.88
CA THR A 276 19.33 6.65 -22.08
C THR A 276 18.19 6.24 -21.15
N ILE A 277 17.38 7.22 -20.79
CA ILE A 277 16.20 7.03 -19.93
C ILE A 277 15.14 6.21 -20.64
N LEU A 278 14.98 6.35 -21.96
CA LEU A 278 14.02 5.53 -22.72
C LEU A 278 14.37 4.05 -22.71
N PHE A 279 15.66 3.70 -22.87
CA PHE A 279 16.10 2.30 -22.78
C PHE A 279 15.83 1.74 -21.38
N GLN A 280 16.25 2.46 -20.35
CA GLN A 280 16.09 2.02 -18.97
C GLN A 280 14.62 1.91 -18.55
N ALA A 281 13.78 2.86 -18.97
CA ALA A 281 12.34 2.80 -18.75
C ALA A 281 11.71 1.59 -19.47
N SER A 282 12.11 1.32 -20.71
CA SER A 282 11.62 0.15 -21.46
C SER A 282 12.02 -1.16 -20.80
N SER A 283 13.29 -1.29 -20.42
CA SER A 283 13.80 -2.48 -19.72
C SER A 283 13.10 -2.73 -18.39
N ARG A 284 12.75 -1.68 -17.64
CA ARG A 284 12.01 -1.80 -16.38
C ARG A 284 10.53 -2.15 -16.56
N CYS A 285 9.90 -1.67 -17.63
CA CYS A 285 8.45 -1.83 -17.84
C CYS A 285 8.10 -3.09 -18.65
N TYR A 286 8.92 -3.46 -19.63
CA TYR A 286 8.64 -4.50 -20.63
C TYR A 286 9.76 -5.53 -20.77
N GLY A 287 10.93 -5.30 -20.15
CA GLY A 287 12.02 -6.24 -20.21
C GLY A 287 11.71 -7.56 -19.46
N PRO A 288 12.46 -8.63 -19.72
CA PRO A 288 12.30 -9.94 -19.07
C PRO A 288 12.56 -9.90 -17.55
N GLY A 289 13.29 -8.89 -17.07
CA GLY A 289 13.50 -8.61 -15.65
C GLY A 289 12.44 -7.69 -15.02
N ALA A 290 11.41 -7.28 -15.76
CA ALA A 290 10.40 -6.35 -15.26
C ALA A 290 9.57 -6.99 -14.14
N VAL A 291 9.69 -6.44 -12.92
CA VAL A 291 8.92 -6.89 -11.76
C VAL A 291 7.71 -5.98 -11.58
N THR A 292 6.57 -6.40 -12.11
CA THR A 292 5.28 -5.72 -11.93
C THR A 292 4.39 -6.46 -10.94
N PHE A 293 3.58 -5.71 -10.19
CA PHE A 293 2.50 -6.26 -9.41
C PHE A 293 1.28 -6.47 -10.32
N GLU A 294 0.73 -7.69 -10.36
CA GLU A 294 -0.34 -8.12 -11.27
C GLU A 294 0.07 -8.16 -12.76
N GLU A 295 -0.72 -7.54 -13.63
CA GLU A 295 -0.58 -7.56 -15.09
C GLU A 295 0.45 -6.53 -15.57
N GLY A 296 1.24 -6.86 -16.59
CA GLY A 296 2.28 -5.98 -17.13
C GLY A 296 1.77 -4.70 -17.81
N PHE A 297 2.71 -3.82 -18.18
CA PHE A 297 2.41 -2.55 -18.84
C PHE A 297 1.76 -2.72 -20.22
N ASP A 298 2.03 -3.82 -20.92
CA ASP A 298 1.53 -4.11 -22.27
C ASP A 298 0.01 -4.08 -22.39
N GLN A 299 -0.70 -4.43 -21.31
CA GLN A 299 -2.16 -4.42 -21.31
C GLN A 299 -2.76 -3.01 -21.31
N VAL A 300 -2.01 -2.01 -20.84
CA VAL A 300 -2.48 -0.63 -20.69
C VAL A 300 -1.88 0.26 -21.77
N LEU A 301 -0.58 0.11 -22.00
CA LEU A 301 0.18 0.91 -22.93
C LEU A 301 1.19 0.00 -23.64
N PRO A 302 0.86 -0.62 -24.77
CA PRO A 302 1.81 -1.46 -25.50
C PRO A 302 2.97 -0.62 -26.06
N LEU A 303 4.14 -1.25 -26.21
CA LEU A 303 5.31 -0.60 -26.80
C LEU A 303 5.07 -0.16 -28.25
N ARG A 304 4.52 -1.07 -29.07
CA ARG A 304 4.29 -0.91 -30.52
C ARG A 304 2.81 -0.86 -30.84
N GLN A 305 2.46 -0.23 -31.94
CA GLN A 305 1.06 -0.15 -32.41
C GLN A 305 0.60 -1.42 -33.17
N GLU A 306 1.53 -2.27 -33.60
CA GLU A 306 1.25 -3.51 -34.32
C GLU A 306 0.82 -4.61 -33.35
N ASN A 307 -0.50 -4.75 -33.11
CA ASN A 307 -1.20 -5.99 -32.67
C ASN A 307 -2.69 -5.81 -32.28
N MET A 308 -3.34 -4.66 -32.56
CA MET A 308 -4.76 -4.50 -32.22
C MET A 308 -5.67 -5.08 -33.32
N GLU A 309 -6.15 -6.31 -33.15
CA GLU A 309 -7.20 -6.93 -33.99
C GLU A 309 -8.59 -6.30 -33.83
N THR A 310 -8.77 -5.38 -32.86
CA THR A 310 -10.05 -4.69 -32.62
C THR A 310 -9.96 -3.20 -32.93
N PRO A 311 -10.61 -2.70 -34.01
CA PRO A 311 -10.57 -1.31 -34.45
C PRO A 311 -11.60 -0.47 -33.68
N GLY A 312 -11.38 -0.27 -32.38
CA GLY A 312 -12.35 0.40 -31.50
C GLY A 312 -11.78 1.44 -30.55
N ASP A 313 -10.57 1.22 -30.02
CA ASP A 313 -9.95 2.17 -29.11
C ASP A 313 -8.79 2.87 -29.79
N THR A 314 -8.73 4.18 -29.64
CA THR A 314 -7.52 5.00 -29.81
C THR A 314 -6.48 4.55 -28.77
N SER A 315 -5.95 3.34 -28.92
CA SER A 315 -4.91 2.79 -28.05
C SER A 315 -3.62 3.53 -28.39
N SER A 316 -3.30 4.55 -27.60
CA SER A 316 -1.96 5.15 -27.57
C SER A 316 -0.95 4.04 -27.25
N SER A 317 0.07 3.88 -28.10
CA SER A 317 1.26 3.06 -27.82
C SER A 317 2.40 3.96 -27.36
N VAL A 318 3.44 3.39 -26.76
CA VAL A 318 4.66 4.15 -26.45
C VAL A 318 5.25 4.76 -27.73
N GLU A 319 5.30 3.99 -28.82
CA GLU A 319 5.68 4.48 -30.15
C GLU A 319 4.87 5.72 -30.58
N ALA A 320 3.54 5.73 -30.40
CA ALA A 320 2.70 6.86 -30.76
C ALA A 320 2.97 8.13 -29.94
N ILE A 321 3.46 7.98 -28.70
CA ILE A 321 3.89 9.09 -27.85
C ILE A 321 5.24 9.63 -28.34
N LEU A 322 6.18 8.73 -28.65
CA LEU A 322 7.50 9.12 -29.16
C LEU A 322 7.40 9.85 -30.51
N MET A 323 6.48 9.44 -31.38
CA MET A 323 6.21 10.13 -32.66
C MET A 323 5.83 11.61 -32.51
N GLN A 324 5.31 12.02 -31.35
CA GLN A 324 4.96 13.41 -31.06
C GLN A 324 6.14 14.23 -30.53
N HIS A 325 7.29 13.60 -30.27
CA HIS A 325 8.47 14.29 -29.75
C HIS A 325 9.13 15.17 -30.81
N LYS A 326 9.64 16.34 -30.38
CA LYS A 326 10.27 17.33 -31.27
C LYS A 326 11.44 16.78 -32.09
N ASP A 327 12.20 15.84 -31.51
CA ASP A 327 13.41 15.29 -32.12
C ASP A 327 13.13 13.99 -32.88
N PHE A 328 11.88 13.51 -32.87
CA PHE A 328 11.50 12.28 -33.57
C PHE A 328 11.78 12.31 -35.08
N PRO A 329 11.58 13.42 -35.83
CA PRO A 329 11.92 13.46 -37.26
C PRO A 329 13.41 13.23 -37.55
N VAL A 330 14.28 13.53 -36.60
CA VAL A 330 15.74 13.43 -36.75
C VAL A 330 16.24 12.11 -36.16
N ALA A 331 15.87 11.82 -34.90
CA ALA A 331 16.42 10.73 -34.11
C ALA A 331 15.40 9.63 -33.79
N GLY A 332 14.21 9.65 -34.40
CA GLY A 332 13.12 8.71 -34.09
C GLY A 332 13.51 7.24 -34.23
N LYS A 333 14.39 6.90 -35.18
CA LYS A 333 14.95 5.54 -35.31
C LYS A 333 15.75 5.12 -34.07
N LEU A 334 16.59 6.00 -33.54
CA LEU A 334 17.38 5.73 -32.33
C LEU A 334 16.47 5.63 -31.10
N MET A 335 15.45 6.48 -31.00
CA MET A 335 14.45 6.42 -29.92
C MET A 335 13.69 5.10 -29.93
N LEU A 336 13.25 4.64 -31.11
CA LEU A 336 12.57 3.35 -31.25
C LEU A 336 13.51 2.18 -30.97
N MET A 337 14.75 2.24 -31.44
CA MET A 337 15.76 1.23 -31.15
C MET A 337 16.05 1.13 -29.65
N ALA A 338 16.09 2.27 -28.93
CA ALA A 338 16.27 2.29 -27.49
C ALA A 338 15.17 1.53 -26.74
N ILE A 339 13.90 1.73 -27.10
CA ILE A 339 12.79 1.01 -26.45
C ILE A 339 12.74 -0.47 -26.83
N MET A 340 13.07 -0.82 -28.08
CA MET A 340 13.04 -2.22 -28.54
C MET A 340 14.14 -3.04 -27.88
N LEU A 341 15.38 -2.54 -27.92
CA LEU A 341 16.51 -3.24 -27.30
C LEU A 341 16.36 -3.33 -25.77
N GLY A 342 15.76 -2.32 -25.14
CA GLY A 342 15.46 -2.37 -23.71
C GLY A 342 14.47 -3.49 -23.35
N CYS A 343 13.50 -3.79 -24.22
CA CYS A 343 12.52 -4.86 -24.01
C CYS A 343 13.10 -6.26 -24.24
N GLU A 344 14.03 -6.41 -25.18
CA GLU A 344 14.59 -7.71 -25.58
C GLU A 344 15.72 -8.20 -24.67
N GLU A 345 16.35 -7.31 -23.89
CA GLU A 345 17.51 -7.66 -23.10
C GLU A 345 17.16 -8.48 -21.84
N GLY A 346 17.29 -9.80 -22.01
CA GLY A 346 17.32 -10.84 -20.97
C GLY A 346 16.80 -12.20 -21.44
N GLY A 347 16.58 -12.38 -22.75
CA GLY A 347 16.89 -13.65 -23.38
C GLY A 347 18.40 -13.74 -23.58
N ASP A 348 19.06 -14.69 -22.92
CA ASP A 348 20.38 -15.16 -23.33
C ASP A 348 20.32 -15.39 -24.85
N THR A 349 21.00 -14.55 -25.63
CA THR A 349 21.39 -14.91 -26.99
C THR A 349 22.56 -15.89 -26.88
N THR A 350 22.35 -17.01 -26.19
CA THR A 350 22.98 -18.25 -26.62
C THR A 350 22.20 -18.66 -27.86
N TYR A 351 22.74 -18.29 -29.01
CA TYR A 351 22.50 -19.05 -30.22
C TYR A 351 22.97 -20.49 -29.92
N GLU A 352 22.11 -21.33 -29.33
CA GLU A 352 22.23 -22.76 -29.50
C GLU A 352 21.96 -23.01 -30.99
N GLU A 353 23.05 -23.03 -31.74
CA GLU A 353 23.16 -23.62 -33.06
C GLU A 353 22.83 -25.11 -32.89
N GLY A 354 21.52 -25.41 -32.81
CA GLY A 354 21.01 -26.77 -32.84
C GLY A 354 21.42 -27.40 -34.17
N PRO A 355 21.92 -28.65 -34.18
CA PRO A 355 22.37 -29.28 -35.40
C PRO A 355 21.19 -29.42 -36.36
N SER A 356 21.33 -28.80 -37.54
CA SER A 356 20.39 -28.91 -38.64
C SER A 356 20.20 -30.39 -39.02
N PRO A 357 18.97 -30.91 -39.09
CA PRO A 357 18.74 -32.26 -39.54
C PRO A 357 18.80 -32.27 -41.07
N MET A 358 19.80 -32.95 -41.63
CA MET A 358 19.75 -33.35 -43.04
C MET A 358 20.19 -34.81 -43.19
N GLU A 359 19.21 -35.57 -43.68
CA GLU A 359 19.21 -36.85 -44.43
C GLU A 359 20.10 -38.02 -43.98
#